data_AF-A0A7Y5L7H4-F1
#
_entry.id   AF-A0A7Y5L7H4-F1
#
_cell.length_a   1.000
_cell.length_b   1.000
_cell.length_c   1.000
_cell.angle_alpha   90.00
_cell.angle_beta   90.00
_cell.angle_gamma   90.00
#
_symmetry.space_group_name_H-M   'P 1'
#
loop_
_entity.id
_entity.type
_entity.pdbx_description
1 polymer ?
#
loop_
_entity_poly.entity_id
_entity_poly.type
_entity_poly.pdbx_seq_one_letter_code
_entity_poly.pdbx_strand_id
1 'polypeptide(L)'
;MALRKRGFDVIHAQERDRKGLSDVEHLAYAIEQRRCLLSFNTKDFVLLHNEYVEHEKEHWGIIVSKQRPIGETLSRVLKVLQRFSRQSMKNRIEFL
;
A
#
# COMPACT_ATOMS: atom_id res chain seq x y z
N MET A 1 11.33 -10.65 -9.06
CA MET A 1 10.19 -9.71 -8.89
C MET A 1 10.10 -8.72 -10.04
N ALA A 2 8.97 -8.65 -10.74
CA ALA A 2 8.77 -7.85 -11.96
C ALA A 2 8.70 -6.32 -11.74
N LEU A 3 8.45 -5.86 -10.50
CA LEU A 3 8.46 -4.45 -10.13
C LEU A 3 9.88 -3.93 -9.82
N ARG A 4 10.68 -4.69 -9.05
CA ARG A 4 12.10 -4.34 -8.78
C ARG A 4 12.89 -4.23 -10.08
N LYS A 5 12.64 -5.13 -11.05
CA LYS A 5 13.23 -5.07 -12.40
C LYS A 5 12.83 -3.82 -13.20
N ARG A 6 11.78 -3.10 -12.80
CA ARG A 6 11.30 -1.86 -13.41
C ARG A 6 11.68 -0.61 -12.59
N GLY A 7 12.60 -0.74 -11.62
CA GLY A 7 13.12 0.37 -10.82
C GLY A 7 12.28 0.76 -9.60
N PHE A 8 11.24 -0.01 -9.26
CA PHE A 8 10.40 0.28 -8.10
C PHE A 8 10.91 -0.45 -6.86
N ASP A 9 11.12 0.31 -5.77
CA ASP A 9 11.45 -0.24 -4.46
C ASP A 9 10.20 -0.85 -3.82
N VAL A 10 10.09 -2.17 -3.94
CA VAL A 10 8.93 -2.94 -3.48
C VAL A 10 9.41 -3.94 -2.46
N ILE A 11 8.88 -3.81 -1.24
CA ILE A 11 9.00 -4.83 -0.22
C ILE A 11 7.73 -5.66 -0.25
N HIS A 12 7.84 -6.92 -0.66
CA HIS A 12 6.78 -7.88 -0.41
C HIS A 12 6.75 -8.19 1.08
N ALA A 13 5.56 -8.12 1.68
CA ALA A 13 5.35 -8.54 3.07
C ALA A 13 5.79 -9.99 3.33
N GLN A 14 5.83 -10.84 2.30
CA GLN A 14 6.30 -12.23 2.36
C GLN A 14 7.83 -12.41 2.29
N GLU A 15 8.61 -11.41 1.84
CA GLU A 15 10.09 -11.52 1.76
C GLU A 15 10.79 -11.26 3.11
N ARG A 16 10.06 -10.81 4.12
CA ARG A 16 10.53 -10.82 5.51
C ARG A 16 9.54 -11.65 6.29
N ASP A 17 10.03 -12.56 7.11
CA ASP A 17 9.34 -13.51 7.98
C ASP A 17 8.15 -12.91 8.78
N ARG A 18 7.03 -12.61 8.10
CA ARG A 18 5.91 -11.79 8.62
C ARG A 18 4.54 -12.38 8.28
N LYS A 19 4.48 -13.71 8.21
CA LYS A 19 3.19 -14.41 8.28
C LYS A 19 2.64 -14.22 9.69
N GLY A 20 1.73 -13.28 9.89
CA GLY A 20 1.00 -13.11 11.16
C GLY A 20 0.84 -11.67 11.67
N LEU A 21 1.40 -10.67 10.99
CA LEU A 21 1.16 -9.27 11.37
C LEU A 21 -0.28 -8.88 11.00
N SER A 22 -0.94 -8.19 11.92
CA SER A 22 -2.23 -7.54 11.70
C SER A 22 -2.13 -6.43 10.66
N ASP A 23 -3.27 -6.03 10.08
CA ASP A 23 -3.32 -4.94 9.10
C ASP A 23 -2.80 -3.60 9.69
N VAL A 24 -2.99 -3.39 11.00
CA VAL A 24 -2.42 -2.26 11.75
C VAL A 24 -0.90 -2.28 11.72
N GLU A 25 -0.29 -3.44 12.02
CA GLU A 25 1.17 -3.59 12.04
C GLU A 25 1.77 -3.46 10.63
N HIS A 26 1.07 -3.94 9.60
CA HIS A 26 1.46 -3.71 8.22
C HIS A 26 1.46 -2.22 7.87
N LEU A 27 0.42 -1.47 8.27
CA LEU A 27 0.34 -0.04 8.03
C LEU A 27 1.42 0.71 8.83
N ALA A 28 1.60 0.40 10.11
CA ALA A 28 2.65 0.99 10.95
C ALA A 28 4.04 0.78 10.35
N TYR A 29 4.34 -0.44 9.89
CA TYR A 29 5.61 -0.70 9.22
C TYR A 29 5.77 0.11 7.92
N ALA A 30 4.72 0.20 7.10
CA ALA A 30 4.77 1.03 5.89
C ALA A 30 5.05 2.51 6.24
N ILE A 31 4.49 2.99 7.36
CA ILE A 31 4.71 4.33 7.88
C ILE A 31 6.15 4.55 8.30
N GLU A 32 6.72 3.66 9.11
CA GLU A 32 8.12 3.70 9.54
C GLU A 32 9.07 3.74 8.34
N GLN A 33 8.75 2.95 7.31
CA GLN A 33 9.54 2.88 6.08
C GLN A 33 9.26 4.03 5.11
N ARG A 34 8.31 4.92 5.42
CA ARG A 34 7.85 6.01 4.55
C ARG A 34 7.40 5.54 3.16
N ARG A 35 6.71 4.40 3.10
CA ARG A 35 6.25 3.75 1.87
C ARG A 35 4.73 3.67 1.80
N CYS A 36 4.21 3.67 0.57
CA CYS A 36 2.82 3.35 0.31
C CYS A 36 2.57 1.84 0.49
N LEU A 37 1.43 1.48 1.07
CA LEU A 37 1.03 0.10 1.29
C LEU A 37 0.08 -0.38 0.19
N LEU A 38 0.31 -1.57 -0.35
CA LEU A 38 -0.62 -2.26 -1.27
C LEU A 38 -1.24 -3.47 -0.56
N SER A 39 -2.57 -3.56 -0.52
CA SER A 39 -3.29 -4.68 0.06
C SER A 39 -4.46 -5.16 -0.82
N PHE A 40 -4.82 -6.43 -0.67
CA PHE A 40 -6.05 -6.99 -1.23
C PHE A 40 -7.21 -7.01 -0.23
N ASN A 41 -6.93 -6.73 1.06
CA ASN A 41 -7.95 -6.62 2.10
C ASN A 41 -8.58 -5.22 2.10
N THR A 42 -9.51 -4.99 1.16
CA THR A 42 -10.08 -3.64 0.96
C THR A 42 -10.85 -3.15 2.19
N LYS A 43 -11.63 -4.02 2.84
CA LYS A 43 -12.51 -3.63 3.94
C LYS A 43 -11.71 -3.08 5.12
N ASP A 44 -10.73 -3.83 5.59
CA ASP A 44 -10.02 -3.50 6.82
C ASP A 44 -9.10 -2.29 6.62
N PHE A 45 -8.49 -2.14 5.44
CA PHE A 45 -7.68 -0.96 5.12
C PHE A 45 -8.49 0.32 4.90
N VAL A 46 -9.77 0.24 4.49
CA VAL A 46 -10.67 1.40 4.48
C VAL A 46 -10.98 1.85 5.91
N LEU A 47 -11.28 0.89 6.80
CA LEU A 47 -11.53 1.19 8.22
C LEU A 47 -10.29 1.82 8.88
N LEU A 48 -9.11 1.24 8.66
CA LEU A 48 -7.85 1.78 9.18
C LEU A 48 -7.53 3.16 8.61
N HIS A 49 -7.77 3.39 7.32
CA HIS A 49 -7.59 4.71 6.73
C HIS A 49 -8.48 5.75 7.42
N ASN A 50 -9.75 5.44 7.63
CA ASN A 50 -10.68 6.34 8.31
C ASN A 50 -10.25 6.61 9.76
N GLU A 51 -9.83 5.59 10.51
CA GLU A 51 -9.29 5.77 11.87
C GLU A 51 -8.10 6.73 11.86
N TYR A 52 -7.18 6.59 10.89
CA TYR A 52 -6.04 7.50 10.78
C TYR A 52 -6.47 8.94 10.50
N VAL A 53 -7.43 9.14 9.59
CA VAL A 53 -7.97 10.47 9.28
C VAL A 53 -8.67 11.08 10.50
N GLU A 54 -9.50 10.31 11.20
CA GLU A 54 -10.24 10.75 12.39
C GLU A 54 -9.32 11.14 13.55
N HIS A 55 -8.19 10.45 13.71
CA HIS A 55 -7.20 10.73 14.74
C HIS A 55 -6.06 11.66 14.29
N GLU A 56 -6.20 12.32 13.14
CA GLU A 56 -5.16 13.20 12.56
C GLU A 56 -3.78 12.52 12.43
N LYS A 57 -3.76 11.19 12.31
CA LYS A 57 -2.56 10.38 12.10
C LYS A 57 -2.22 10.36 10.62
N GLU A 58 -0.93 10.21 10.34
CA GLU A 58 -0.44 10.24 8.97
C GLU A 58 0.03 8.87 8.46
N HIS A 59 -0.23 8.61 7.18
CA HIS A 59 0.33 7.49 6.45
C HIS A 59 0.78 7.88 5.04
N TRP A 60 1.65 7.09 4.42
CA TRP A 60 2.27 7.42 3.13
C TRP A 60 1.48 6.90 1.91
N GLY A 61 0.16 6.76 2.09
CA GLY A 61 -0.76 6.25 1.08
C GLY A 61 -1.06 4.76 1.20
N ILE A 62 -2.30 4.40 0.88
CA ILE A 62 -2.79 3.03 0.84
C ILE A 62 -3.37 2.78 -0.56
N ILE A 63 -3.03 1.66 -1.15
CA ILE A 63 -3.61 1.18 -2.41
C ILE A 63 -4.30 -0.14 -2.08
N VAL A 64 -5.58 -0.24 -2.43
CA VAL A 64 -6.37 -1.45 -2.27
C VAL A 64 -6.79 -1.98 -3.64
N SER A 65 -6.78 -3.30 -3.80
CA SER A 65 -7.24 -3.95 -5.02
C SER A 65 -8.04 -5.20 -4.71
N LYS A 66 -8.90 -5.61 -5.65
CA LYS A 66 -9.43 -6.98 -5.65
C LYS A 66 -8.33 -7.96 -6.07
N GLN A 67 -8.48 -9.23 -5.72
CA GLN A 67 -7.59 -10.27 -6.25
C GLN A 67 -7.73 -10.31 -7.78
N ARG A 68 -6.62 -10.06 -8.46
CA ARG A 68 -6.50 -10.00 -9.92
C ARG A 68 -5.21 -10.72 -10.33
N PRO A 69 -5.06 -11.10 -11.60
CA PRO A 69 -3.79 -11.58 -12.11
C PRO A 69 -2.67 -10.57 -11.83
N ILE A 70 -1.53 -11.07 -11.35
CA ILE A 70 -0.43 -10.21 -10.90
C ILE A 70 -0.03 -9.18 -11.95
N GLY A 71 0.04 -9.55 -13.23
CA GLY A 71 0.38 -8.63 -14.32
C GLY A 71 -0.59 -7.44 -14.44
N GLU A 72 -1.88 -7.68 -14.22
CA GLU A 72 -2.90 -6.62 -14.22
C GLU A 72 -2.75 -5.71 -13.00
N THR A 73 -2.61 -6.29 -11.80
CA THR A 73 -2.38 -5.53 -10.57
C THR A 73 -1.15 -4.64 -10.71
N LEU A 74 -0.03 -5.20 -11.21
CA LEU A 74 1.20 -4.43 -11.44
C LEU A 74 0.99 -3.28 -12.41
N SER A 75 0.33 -3.51 -13.54
CA SER A 75 0.04 -2.47 -14.53
C SER A 75 -0.79 -1.32 -13.92
N ARG A 76 -1.79 -1.65 -13.10
CA ARG A 76 -2.64 -0.66 -12.41
C ARG A 76 -1.89 0.11 -11.33
N VAL A 77 -1.08 -0.58 -10.51
CA VAL A 77 -0.22 0.05 -9.51
C VAL A 77 0.73 1.06 -10.18
N LEU A 78 1.35 0.68 -11.29
CA LEU A 78 2.25 1.56 -12.04
C LEU A 78 1.56 2.86 -12.49
N LYS A 79 0.30 2.78 -12.94
CA LYS A 79 -0.49 3.97 -13.31
C LYS A 79 -0.73 4.89 -12.11
N VAL A 80 -1.00 4.34 -10.93
CA VAL A 80 -1.13 5.14 -9.69
C VAL A 80 0.21 5.80 -9.34
N LEU A 81 1.31 5.05 -9.36
CA LEU A 81 2.64 5.57 -9.04
C LEU A 81 3.13 6.64 -10.04
N GLN A 82 2.66 6.60 -11.30
CA GLN A 82 2.95 7.66 -12.28
C GLN A 82 2.09 8.91 -12.08
N ARG A 83 0.87 8.76 -11.55
CA ARG A 83 -0.06 9.86 -11.33
C ARG A 83 0.24 10.64 -10.04
N PHE A 84 0.78 9.97 -9.03
CA PHE A 84 0.96 10.55 -7.71
C PHE A 84 2.42 10.52 -7.26
N SER A 85 2.91 11.68 -6.84
CA SER A 85 4.12 11.78 -6.04
C SER A 85 3.89 11.19 -4.64
N ARG A 86 5.00 10.90 -3.93
CA ARG A 86 4.97 10.49 -2.53
C ARG A 86 4.17 11.46 -1.65
N GLN A 87 4.32 12.76 -1.87
CA GLN A 87 3.64 13.78 -1.07
C GLN A 87 2.14 13.82 -1.35
N SER A 88 1.74 13.69 -2.62
CA SER A 88 0.31 13.64 -3.00
C SER A 88 -0.38 12.32 -2.64
N MET A 89 0.38 11.26 -2.36
CA MET A 89 -0.18 10.01 -1.82
C MET A 89 -0.37 10.02 -0.30
N LYS A 90 0.22 10.99 0.40
CA LYS A 90 0.12 11.07 1.86
C LYS A 90 -1.34 11.17 2.28
N ASN A 91 -1.73 10.38 3.29
CA ASN A 91 -3.08 10.30 3.85
C ASN A 91 -4.18 10.03 2.80
N ARG A 92 -3.85 9.27 1.75
CA ARG A 92 -4.79 8.96 0.67
C ARG A 92 -4.95 7.46 0.46
N ILE A 93 -6.16 7.05 0.11
CA ILE A 93 -6.48 5.68 -0.29
C ILE A 93 -6.89 5.62 -1.76
N GLU A 94 -6.34 4.68 -2.51
CA GLU A 94 -6.60 4.47 -3.94
C GLU A 94 -7.11 3.05 -4.23
N PHE A 95 -8.06 2.93 -5.14
CA PHE A 95 -8.72 1.67 -5.49
C PHE A 95 -8.35 1.23 -6.91
N LEU A 96 -8.00 -0.05 -7.09
CA LEU A 96 -7.53 -0.63 -8.37
C LEU A 96 -8.50 -1.61 -9.04
#